data_AF-A0A938TW86-F1
#
_entry.id   AF-A0A938TW86-F1
#
_cell.length_a   1.000
_cell.length_b   1.000
_cell.length_c   1.000
_cell.angle_alpha   90.00
_cell.angle_beta   90.00
_cell.angle_gamma   90.00
#
_symmetry.space_group_name_H-M   'P 1'
#
loop_
_entity.id
_entity.type
_entity.pdbx_description
1 polymer ?
#
loop_
_entity_poly.entity_id
_entity_poly.type
_entity_poly.pdbx_seq_one_letter_code
_entity_poly.pdbx_strand_id
1 'polypeptide(L)'
;MFETSINNYFGITTERFWQQLLAGAAGAQVIATLKAQASKPLASEDWPIVLSGVAARAKDLLDVDIAWVVVSGWGKYRELMEYAIADRHNPRDTHLVPLSKHTMTVDYNPFLEVRYDGQPLGKVVFDVQLTFDLEGFVLTLQDSKIRKVRTGSCAAQGKIEFAGHCLVEKSLTKIALPNVVNLGEGVDLPCSDSEAFQ
;
A
#
# COMPACT_ATOMS: atom_id res chain seq x y z
N MET A 1 -7.80 -10.40 -9.98
CA MET A 1 -6.65 -9.48 -10.07
C MET A 1 -7.23 -8.16 -10.55
N PHE A 2 -7.33 -7.15 -9.68
CA PHE A 2 -7.92 -5.87 -10.05
C PHE A 2 -6.87 -5.05 -10.83
N GLU A 3 -7.27 -4.28 -11.84
CA GLU A 3 -6.34 -3.51 -12.70
C GLU A 3 -5.76 -2.24 -12.01
N THR A 4 -6.09 -2.00 -10.74
CA THR A 4 -5.82 -0.75 -10.03
C THR A 4 -4.70 -0.93 -9.00
N SER A 5 -3.45 -1.12 -9.45
CA SER A 5 -2.29 -1.14 -8.54
C SER A 5 -1.81 0.26 -8.20
N ILE A 6 -1.12 0.40 -7.07
CA ILE A 6 -0.43 1.62 -6.63
C ILE A 6 0.50 2.14 -7.72
N ASN A 7 1.22 1.24 -8.41
CA ASN A 7 2.07 1.61 -9.53
C ASN A 7 1.29 2.36 -10.62
N ASN A 8 0.15 1.80 -11.05
CA ASN A 8 -0.71 2.43 -12.06
C ASN A 8 -1.24 3.78 -11.57
N TYR A 9 -1.63 3.87 -10.30
CA TYR A 9 -2.12 5.10 -9.68
C TYR A 9 -1.06 6.22 -9.72
N PHE A 10 0.16 5.94 -9.27
CA PHE A 10 1.23 6.95 -9.27
C PHE A 10 1.86 7.16 -10.64
N GLY A 11 1.68 6.26 -11.60
CA GLY A 11 2.40 6.28 -12.87
C GLY A 11 3.87 5.86 -12.74
N ILE A 12 4.20 5.11 -11.68
CA ILE A 12 5.56 4.65 -11.34
C ILE A 12 5.82 3.21 -11.82
N THR A 13 5.00 2.75 -12.78
CA THR A 13 4.98 1.40 -13.35
C THR A 13 6.24 1.08 -14.15
N THR A 14 6.98 2.09 -14.59
CA THR A 14 8.11 1.91 -15.49
C THR A 14 9.43 2.00 -14.75
N GLU A 15 10.35 1.09 -15.07
CA GLU A 15 11.74 1.18 -14.64
C GLU A 15 12.35 2.54 -15.02
N ARG A 16 11.94 3.10 -16.17
CA ARG A 16 12.37 4.42 -16.64
C ARG A 16 12.05 5.55 -15.66
N PHE A 17 10.87 5.53 -15.04
CA PHE A 17 10.52 6.50 -14.00
C PHE A 17 11.54 6.44 -12.85
N TRP A 18 11.82 5.25 -12.35
CA TRP A 18 12.76 5.04 -11.25
C TRP A 18 14.20 5.38 -11.63
N GLN A 19 14.62 5.06 -12.86
CA GLN A 19 15.93 5.45 -13.38
C GLN A 19 16.08 6.98 -13.45
N GLN A 20 15.06 7.70 -13.93
CA GLN A 20 15.09 9.16 -13.98
C GLN A 20 15.10 9.79 -12.59
N LEU A 21 14.29 9.26 -11.68
CA LEU A 21 14.23 9.71 -10.28
C LEU A 21 15.59 9.49 -9.58
N LEU A 22 16.17 8.30 -9.71
CA LEU A 22 17.45 7.93 -9.12
C LEU A 22 18.67 8.50 -9.86
N ALA A 23 18.51 9.09 -11.05
CA ALA A 23 19.57 9.88 -11.66
C ALA A 23 19.73 11.27 -11.01
N GLY A 24 18.74 11.71 -10.22
CA GLY A 24 18.74 13.00 -9.52
C GLY A 24 19.15 12.92 -8.05
N ALA A 25 18.63 13.86 -7.25
CA ALA A 25 18.93 13.97 -5.81
C ALA A 25 18.54 12.71 -5.02
N ALA A 26 17.48 12.00 -5.43
CA ALA A 26 17.07 10.75 -4.79
C ALA A 26 18.16 9.67 -4.88
N GLY A 27 18.85 9.55 -6.01
CA GLY A 27 19.95 8.60 -6.16
C GLY A 27 21.16 8.93 -5.30
N ALA A 28 21.51 10.22 -5.21
CA ALA A 28 22.58 10.67 -4.33
C ALA A 28 22.28 10.31 -2.87
N GLN A 29 21.02 10.44 -2.44
CA GLN A 29 20.59 10.03 -1.10
C GLN A 29 20.65 8.52 -0.91
N VAL A 30 20.19 7.72 -1.89
CA VAL A 30 20.30 6.25 -1.84
C VAL A 30 21.76 5.82 -1.70
N ILE A 31 22.66 6.43 -2.47
CA ILE A 31 24.11 6.20 -2.35
C ILE A 31 24.60 6.55 -0.95
N ALA A 32 24.25 7.71 -0.41
CA ALA A 32 24.67 8.14 0.92
C ALA A 32 24.18 7.18 2.02
N THR A 33 22.91 6.77 1.95
CA THR A 33 22.30 5.81 2.88
C THR A 33 22.98 4.44 2.83
N LEU A 34 23.26 3.91 1.63
CA LEU A 34 23.95 2.63 1.49
C LEU A 34 25.43 2.72 1.89
N LYS A 35 26.13 3.83 1.58
CA LYS A 35 27.50 4.07 2.07
C LYS A 35 27.60 4.06 3.58
N ALA A 36 26.61 4.64 4.27
CA ALA A 36 26.58 4.68 5.73
C ALA A 36 26.31 3.30 6.37
N GLN A 37 25.65 2.39 5.65
CA GLN A 37 25.30 1.05 6.14
C GLN A 37 26.30 -0.03 5.70
N ALA A 38 27.03 0.18 4.62
CA ALA A 38 27.91 -0.81 4.04
C ALA A 38 29.08 -1.14 4.98
N SER A 39 29.31 -2.43 5.19
CA SER A 39 30.45 -2.93 5.97
C SER A 39 31.81 -2.68 5.29
N LYS A 40 31.81 -2.51 3.97
CA LYS A 40 32.99 -2.29 3.13
C LYS A 40 32.70 -1.19 2.12
N PRO A 41 33.67 -0.32 1.83
CA PRO A 41 33.51 0.74 0.84
C PRO A 41 33.40 0.13 -0.56
N LEU A 42 32.46 0.67 -1.34
CA LEU A 42 32.27 0.37 -2.75
C LEU A 42 32.93 1.45 -3.61
N ALA A 43 33.50 1.08 -4.75
CA ALA A 43 34.13 2.02 -5.67
C ALA A 43 33.10 2.99 -6.27
N SER A 44 33.55 4.15 -6.75
CA SER A 44 32.65 5.21 -7.20
C SER A 44 31.91 4.81 -8.49
N GLU A 45 32.61 4.07 -9.34
CA GLU A 45 32.20 3.53 -10.63
C GLU A 45 31.12 2.44 -10.55
N ASP A 46 30.95 1.80 -9.40
CA ASP A 46 29.97 0.72 -9.21
C ASP A 46 28.57 1.24 -8.84
N TRP A 47 28.46 2.46 -8.28
CA TRP A 47 27.18 3.03 -7.84
C TRP A 47 26.10 3.13 -8.92
N PRO A 48 26.42 3.47 -10.19
CA PRO A 48 25.43 3.43 -11.27
C PRO A 48 24.79 2.04 -11.45
N ILE A 49 25.55 0.95 -11.26
CA ILE A 49 25.04 -0.42 -11.36
C ILE A 49 24.10 -0.70 -10.18
N VAL A 50 24.49 -0.30 -8.96
CA VAL A 50 23.66 -0.43 -7.77
C VAL A 50 22.34 0.32 -7.91
N LEU A 51 22.38 1.58 -8.36
CA LEU A 51 21.19 2.40 -8.56
C LEU A 51 20.25 1.81 -9.63
N SER A 52 20.81 1.28 -10.72
CA SER A 52 20.02 0.59 -11.74
C SER A 52 19.30 -0.64 -11.17
N GLY A 53 20.01 -1.45 -10.36
CA GLY A 53 19.41 -2.59 -9.67
C GLY A 53 18.29 -2.20 -8.70
N VAL A 54 18.46 -1.10 -7.95
CA VAL A 54 17.40 -0.53 -7.10
C VAL A 54 16.20 -0.08 -7.95
N ALA A 55 16.43 0.65 -9.05
CA ALA A 55 15.37 1.12 -9.94
C ALA A 55 14.53 -0.03 -10.51
N ALA A 56 15.20 -1.11 -10.93
CA ALA A 56 14.55 -2.28 -11.51
C ALA A 56 13.62 -3.00 -10.52
N ARG A 57 13.92 -2.96 -9.22
CA ARG A 57 13.16 -3.64 -8.16
C ARG A 57 12.17 -2.75 -7.41
N ALA A 58 12.38 -1.44 -7.40
CA ALA A 58 11.50 -0.49 -6.72
C ALA A 58 10.05 -0.56 -7.24
N LYS A 59 9.85 -0.81 -8.55
CA LYS A 59 8.52 -0.99 -9.14
C LYS A 59 7.77 -2.19 -8.54
N ASP A 60 8.46 -3.31 -8.31
CA ASP A 60 7.83 -4.56 -7.85
C ASP A 60 7.34 -4.41 -6.40
N LEU A 61 8.07 -3.60 -5.62
CA LEU A 61 7.78 -3.34 -4.21
C LEU A 61 6.47 -2.56 -3.98
N LEU A 62 6.04 -1.81 -5.00
CA LEU A 62 4.87 -0.93 -4.95
C LEU A 62 3.73 -1.44 -5.82
N ASP A 63 3.80 -2.69 -6.31
CA ASP A 63 2.73 -3.31 -7.07
C ASP A 63 1.65 -3.91 -6.16
N VAL A 64 1.08 -3.07 -5.28
CA VAL A 64 0.00 -3.47 -4.38
C VAL A 64 -1.34 -3.05 -4.95
N ASP A 65 -2.34 -3.91 -4.85
CA ASP A 65 -3.71 -3.68 -5.30
C ASP A 65 -4.42 -2.67 -4.37
N ILE A 66 -4.83 -1.52 -4.91
CA ILE A 66 -5.49 -0.47 -4.13
C ILE A 66 -6.83 -0.93 -3.58
N ALA A 67 -7.58 -1.73 -4.33
CA ALA A 67 -8.86 -2.24 -3.85
C ALA A 67 -8.64 -3.15 -2.64
N TRP A 68 -7.59 -3.99 -2.67
CA TRP A 68 -7.22 -4.78 -1.50
C TRP A 68 -6.79 -3.92 -0.30
N VAL A 69 -5.97 -2.90 -0.51
CA VAL A 69 -5.56 -1.96 0.55
C VAL A 69 -6.78 -1.31 1.21
N VAL A 70 -7.71 -0.80 0.40
CA VAL A 70 -8.96 -0.19 0.88
C VAL A 70 -9.82 -1.17 1.67
N VAL A 71 -10.01 -2.38 1.16
CA VAL A 71 -10.80 -3.42 1.82
C VAL A 71 -10.16 -3.85 3.14
N SER A 72 -8.83 -4.04 3.16
CA SER A 72 -8.10 -4.44 4.36
C SER A 72 -8.16 -3.39 5.47
N GLY A 73 -8.25 -2.10 5.12
CA GLY A 73 -8.33 -1.01 6.09
C GLY A 73 -9.67 -0.90 6.80
N TRP A 74 -10.74 -1.52 6.29
CA TRP A 74 -12.05 -1.56 6.97
C TRP A 74 -12.10 -2.50 8.16
N GLY A 75 -11.10 -3.37 8.35
CA GLY A 75 -10.96 -4.18 9.56
C GLY A 75 -10.74 -3.38 10.85
N LYS A 76 -10.85 -2.04 10.82
CA LYS A 76 -10.77 -1.15 12.00
C LYS A 76 -12.07 -0.37 12.24
N TYR A 77 -13.11 -0.59 11.43
CA TYR A 77 -14.31 0.21 11.48
C TYR A 77 -15.29 -0.32 12.53
N ARG A 78 -15.62 0.52 13.52
CA ARG A 78 -16.47 0.17 14.66
C ARG A 78 -17.86 -0.31 14.26
N GLU A 79 -18.42 0.22 13.18
CA GLU A 79 -19.72 -0.21 12.63
C GLU A 79 -19.70 -1.67 12.15
N LEU A 80 -18.53 -2.20 11.78
CA LEU A 80 -18.37 -3.59 11.34
C LEU A 80 -18.17 -4.56 12.50
N MET A 81 -17.78 -4.06 13.68
CA MET A 81 -17.61 -4.87 14.89
C MET A 81 -18.92 -5.52 15.34
N GLU A 82 -20.06 -4.85 15.12
CA GLU A 82 -21.38 -5.39 15.50
C GLU A 82 -21.70 -6.69 14.74
N TYR A 83 -21.23 -6.80 13.49
CA TYR A 83 -21.39 -7.97 12.63
C TYR A 83 -20.31 -9.05 12.85
N ALA A 84 -19.25 -8.72 13.61
CA ALA A 84 -18.24 -9.69 14.02
C ALA A 84 -18.71 -10.57 15.20
N ILE A 85 -19.74 -10.14 15.94
CA ILE A 85 -20.30 -10.89 17.07
C ILE A 85 -21.24 -11.97 16.54
N ALA A 86 -20.70 -13.17 16.31
CA ALA A 86 -21.42 -14.32 15.75
C ALA A 86 -22.69 -14.71 16.55
N ASP A 87 -22.76 -14.40 17.83
CA ASP A 87 -23.92 -14.73 18.69
C ASP A 87 -25.12 -13.78 18.48
N ARG A 88 -24.90 -12.63 17.83
CA ARG A 88 -25.97 -11.64 17.54
C ARG A 88 -26.61 -11.81 16.17
N HIS A 89 -25.98 -12.58 15.27
CA HIS A 89 -26.39 -12.70 13.88
C HIS A 89 -26.33 -14.14 13.42
N ASN A 90 -27.35 -14.60 12.68
CA ASN A 90 -27.29 -15.93 12.10
C ASN A 90 -26.18 -15.94 11.03
N PRO A 91 -25.20 -16.85 11.10
CA PRO A 91 -24.07 -16.87 10.15
C PRO A 91 -24.49 -16.94 8.68
N ARG A 92 -25.66 -17.54 8.41
CA ARG A 92 -26.22 -17.67 7.06
C ARG A 92 -26.80 -16.37 6.51
N ASP A 93 -27.09 -15.40 7.36
CA ASP A 93 -27.69 -14.14 6.94
C ASP A 93 -26.67 -13.31 6.16
N THR A 94 -27.15 -12.68 5.10
CA THR A 94 -26.36 -11.74 4.30
C THR A 94 -26.73 -10.33 4.72
N HIS A 95 -25.76 -9.59 5.24
CA HIS A 95 -25.94 -8.20 5.65
C HIS A 95 -25.37 -7.25 4.60
N LEU A 96 -26.14 -6.24 4.22
CA LEU A 96 -25.68 -5.14 3.38
C LEU A 96 -25.45 -3.93 4.26
N VAL A 97 -24.18 -3.57 4.44
CA VAL A 97 -23.76 -2.48 5.33
C VAL A 97 -23.26 -1.31 4.50
N PRO A 98 -24.07 -0.23 4.35
CA PRO A 98 -23.58 0.99 3.73
C PRO A 98 -22.56 1.65 4.65
N LEU A 99 -21.41 2.04 4.10
CA LEU A 99 -20.40 2.78 4.83
C LEU A 99 -20.67 4.28 4.69
N SER A 100 -20.66 4.97 5.83
CA SER A 100 -20.65 6.43 5.87
C SER A 100 -19.43 6.97 5.14
N LYS A 101 -19.50 8.23 4.70
CA LYS A 101 -18.32 8.91 4.12
C LYS A 101 -17.18 8.91 5.14
N HIS A 102 -16.01 8.44 4.74
CA HIS A 102 -14.85 8.42 5.61
C HIS A 102 -13.55 8.55 4.84
N THR A 103 -12.54 9.04 5.55
CA THR A 103 -11.16 9.10 5.08
C THR A 103 -10.39 7.99 5.76
N MET A 104 -9.55 7.29 5.01
CA MET A 104 -8.69 6.23 5.49
C MET A 104 -7.26 6.52 5.07
N THR A 105 -6.34 6.49 6.03
CA THR A 105 -4.91 6.61 5.75
C THR A 105 -4.22 5.29 6.04
N VAL A 106 -3.33 4.90 5.13
CA VAL A 106 -2.51 3.70 5.20
C VAL A 106 -1.06 4.11 5.05
N ASP A 107 -0.28 3.81 6.07
CA ASP A 107 1.17 4.00 6.10
C ASP A 107 1.85 2.62 6.13
N TYR A 108 2.86 2.44 5.29
CA TYR A 108 3.71 1.24 5.35
C TYR A 108 5.12 1.53 4.82
N ASN A 109 6.10 0.76 5.29
CA ASN A 109 7.52 1.02 5.04
C ASN A 109 8.18 -0.13 4.26
N PRO A 110 7.88 -0.28 2.96
CA PRO A 110 8.48 -1.37 2.20
C PRO A 110 9.97 -1.09 1.97
N PHE A 111 10.79 -2.14 1.89
CA PHE A 111 12.24 -2.00 1.79
C PHE A 111 12.88 -2.94 0.78
N LEU A 112 14.04 -2.52 0.27
CA LEU A 112 14.94 -3.35 -0.54
C LEU A 112 16.21 -3.66 0.24
N GLU A 113 16.57 -4.94 0.33
CA GLU A 113 17.91 -5.36 0.77
C GLU A 113 18.86 -5.36 -0.42
N VAL A 114 19.87 -4.50 -0.35
CA VAL A 114 20.83 -4.31 -1.44
C VAL A 114 22.09 -5.12 -1.13
N ARG A 115 22.48 -5.94 -2.10
CA ARG A 115 23.74 -6.69 -2.09
C ARG A 115 24.49 -6.41 -3.39
N TYR A 116 25.81 -6.26 -3.30
CA TYR A 116 26.69 -6.14 -4.46
C TYR A 116 27.80 -7.17 -4.35
N ASP A 117 27.97 -7.99 -5.38
CA ASP A 117 28.93 -9.11 -5.40
C ASP A 117 28.87 -9.99 -4.13
N GLY A 118 27.65 -10.35 -3.72
CA GLY A 118 27.38 -11.15 -2.52
C GLY A 118 27.57 -10.40 -1.19
N GLN A 119 28.08 -9.17 -1.19
CA GLN A 119 28.27 -8.35 0.01
C GLN A 119 27.03 -7.52 0.33
N PRO A 120 26.56 -7.49 1.59
CA PRO A 120 25.46 -6.62 1.99
C PRO A 120 25.90 -5.15 1.99
N LEU A 121 25.19 -4.32 1.23
CA LEU A 121 25.35 -2.86 1.25
C LEU A 121 24.39 -2.18 2.23
N GLY A 122 23.21 -2.75 2.46
CA GLY A 122 22.25 -2.23 3.43
C GLY A 122 20.81 -2.30 2.94
N LYS A 123 19.95 -1.51 3.58
CA LYS A 123 18.52 -1.40 3.26
C LYS A 123 18.18 -0.01 2.72
N VAL A 124 17.34 -0.01 1.69
CA VAL A 124 16.65 1.18 1.19
C VAL A 124 15.20 1.04 1.65
N VAL A 125 14.79 1.81 2.65
CA VAL A 125 13.43 1.80 3.20
C VAL A 125 12.68 2.99 2.64
N PHE A 126 11.54 2.73 1.99
CA PHE A 126 10.65 3.76 1.49
C PHE A 126 9.54 3.99 2.51
N ASP A 127 9.11 5.23 2.67
CA ASP A 127 7.93 5.57 3.46
C ASP A 127 6.79 5.82 2.50
N VAL A 128 5.77 4.96 2.51
CA VAL A 128 4.60 5.07 1.63
C VAL A 128 3.40 5.43 2.45
N GLN A 129 2.80 6.57 2.14
CA GLN A 129 1.54 7.03 2.71
C GLN A 129 0.49 7.11 1.62
N LEU A 130 -0.68 6.54 1.88
CA LEU A 130 -1.84 6.60 1.01
C LEU A 130 -3.04 7.07 1.82
N THR A 131 -3.77 8.05 1.31
CA THR A 131 -5.00 8.55 1.90
C THR A 131 -6.12 8.36 0.89
N PHE A 132 -7.23 7.78 1.32
CA PHE A 132 -8.40 7.49 0.50
C PHE A 132 -9.63 8.16 1.09
N ASP A 133 -10.32 8.97 0.30
CA ASP A 133 -11.66 9.47 0.64
C ASP A 133 -12.70 8.59 -0.03
N LEU A 134 -13.52 7.93 0.78
CA LEU A 134 -14.44 6.90 0.36
C LEU A 134 -15.87 7.34 0.66
N GLU A 135 -16.75 7.25 -0.34
CA GLU A 135 -18.15 7.64 -0.22
C GLU A 135 -19.06 6.71 -1.02
N GLY A 136 -20.15 6.24 -0.41
CA GLY A 136 -21.16 5.42 -1.09
C GLY A 136 -20.81 3.94 -1.25
N PHE A 137 -19.86 3.42 -0.47
CA PHE A 137 -19.51 2.00 -0.46
C PHE A 137 -20.55 1.18 0.30
N VAL A 138 -20.79 -0.05 -0.15
CA VAL A 138 -21.65 -1.01 0.56
C VAL A 138 -20.95 -2.36 0.67
N LEU A 139 -20.79 -2.83 1.91
CA LEU A 139 -20.22 -4.14 2.19
C LEU A 139 -21.31 -5.20 2.22
N THR A 140 -20.99 -6.37 1.68
CA THR A 140 -21.78 -7.58 1.85
C THR A 140 -21.07 -8.47 2.85
N LEU A 141 -21.67 -8.64 4.02
CA LEU A 141 -21.14 -9.46 5.11
C LEU A 141 -21.90 -10.78 5.18
N GLN A 142 -21.17 -11.87 5.40
CA GLN A 142 -21.71 -13.22 5.60
C GLN A 142 -20.69 -14.05 6.37
N ASP A 143 -21.13 -14.89 7.30
CA ASP A 143 -20.27 -15.70 8.17
C ASP A 143 -19.19 -14.87 8.88
N SER A 144 -19.53 -13.67 9.35
CA SER A 144 -18.60 -12.70 9.97
C SER A 144 -17.39 -12.33 9.07
N LYS A 145 -17.55 -12.45 7.75
CA LYS A 145 -16.56 -12.05 6.75
C LYS A 145 -17.14 -11.04 5.78
N ILE A 146 -16.30 -10.13 5.28
CA ILE A 146 -16.60 -9.30 4.13
C ILE A 146 -16.45 -10.17 2.88
N ARG A 147 -17.56 -10.47 2.19
CA ARG A 147 -17.58 -11.31 0.97
C ARG A 147 -17.48 -10.49 -0.30
N LYS A 148 -18.20 -9.37 -0.34
CA LYS A 148 -18.27 -8.49 -1.52
C LYS A 148 -18.33 -7.04 -1.10
N VAL A 149 -17.89 -6.19 -2.01
CA VAL A 149 -17.89 -4.74 -1.84
C VAL A 149 -18.47 -4.14 -3.10
N ARG A 150 -19.59 -3.43 -2.97
CA ARG A 150 -20.06 -2.54 -4.02
C ARG A 150 -19.34 -1.20 -3.83
N THR A 151 -18.59 -0.79 -4.84
CA THR A 151 -17.73 0.39 -4.73
C THR A 151 -18.52 1.67 -4.96
N GLY A 152 -18.20 2.70 -4.18
CA GLY A 152 -18.69 4.05 -4.39
C GLY A 152 -17.66 4.94 -5.09
N SER A 153 -17.70 6.24 -4.82
CA SER A 153 -16.66 7.16 -5.27
C SER A 153 -15.45 7.10 -4.35
N CYS A 154 -14.26 7.09 -4.95
CA CYS A 154 -13.00 7.13 -4.24
C CYS A 154 -12.13 8.26 -4.80
N ALA A 155 -11.66 9.15 -3.94
CA ALA A 155 -10.50 9.99 -4.22
C ALA A 155 -9.31 9.42 -3.46
N ALA A 156 -8.10 9.66 -3.96
CA ALA A 156 -6.92 9.33 -3.19
C ALA A 156 -5.85 10.40 -3.30
N GLN A 157 -4.99 10.41 -2.30
CA GLN A 157 -3.71 11.05 -2.29
C GLN A 157 -2.68 10.01 -1.90
N GLY A 158 -1.48 10.13 -2.41
CA GLY A 158 -0.41 9.34 -1.87
C GLY A 158 0.93 10.01 -2.04
N LYS A 159 1.87 9.56 -1.24
CA LYS A 159 3.19 10.12 -1.08
C LYS A 159 4.17 8.98 -0.84
N ILE A 160 5.29 9.03 -1.54
CA ILE A 160 6.41 8.13 -1.33
C ILE A 160 7.61 8.97 -0.95
N GLU A 161 8.23 8.63 0.17
CA GLU A 161 9.42 9.30 0.67
C GLU A 161 10.58 8.32 0.84
N PHE A 162 11.78 8.88 0.86
CA PHE A 162 12.98 8.15 1.19
C PHE A 162 13.89 9.06 2.03
N ALA A 163 14.26 8.59 3.23
CA ALA A 163 15.11 9.33 4.16
C ALA A 163 14.61 10.77 4.42
N GLY A 164 13.29 10.96 4.54
CA GLY A 164 12.65 12.26 4.77
C GLY A 164 12.53 13.16 3.53
N HIS A 165 12.89 12.67 2.34
CA HIS A 165 12.70 13.39 1.08
C HIS A 165 11.51 12.83 0.31
N CYS A 166 10.58 13.72 -0.07
CA CYS A 166 9.48 13.36 -0.96
C CYS A 166 10.02 12.99 -2.35
N LEU A 167 9.83 11.73 -2.74
CA LEU A 167 10.20 11.21 -4.05
C LEU A 167 9.10 11.47 -5.07
N VAL A 168 7.86 11.20 -4.68
CA VAL A 168 6.67 11.45 -5.49
C VAL A 168 5.48 11.70 -4.59
N GLU A 169 4.64 12.65 -4.99
CA GLU A 169 3.36 12.92 -4.38
C GLU A 169 2.31 13.10 -5.47
N LYS A 170 1.14 12.47 -5.30
CA LYS A 170 0.08 12.52 -6.30
C LYS A 170 -1.30 12.44 -5.66
N SER A 171 -2.21 13.29 -6.14
CA SER A 171 -3.62 13.28 -5.75
C SER A 171 -4.51 13.08 -6.97
N LEU A 172 -5.49 12.18 -6.86
CA LEU A 172 -6.57 12.00 -7.81
C LEU A 172 -7.91 12.27 -7.14
N THR A 173 -8.67 13.19 -7.71
CA THR A 173 -10.02 13.53 -7.25
C THR A 173 -11.04 12.42 -7.51
N LYS A 174 -10.74 11.49 -8.43
CA LYS A 174 -11.59 10.33 -8.71
C LYS A 174 -10.77 9.15 -9.25
N ILE A 175 -10.87 8.01 -8.57
CA ILE A 175 -10.36 6.72 -9.02
C ILE A 175 -11.50 5.92 -9.63
N ALA A 176 -11.27 5.33 -10.80
CA ALA A 176 -12.17 4.35 -11.36
C ALA A 176 -11.98 3.02 -10.63
N LEU A 177 -12.98 2.65 -9.82
CA LEU A 177 -13.03 1.36 -9.14
C LEU A 177 -13.99 0.41 -9.87
N PRO A 178 -13.74 -0.90 -9.80
CA PRO A 178 -14.69 -1.88 -10.32
C PRO A 178 -15.99 -1.82 -9.50
N ASN A 179 -17.14 -1.75 -10.17
CA ASN A 179 -18.46 -1.61 -9.52
C ASN A 179 -18.69 -2.61 -8.36
N VAL A 180 -18.15 -3.83 -8.50
CA VAL A 180 -18.14 -4.85 -7.45
C VAL A 180 -16.76 -5.50 -7.35
N VAL A 181 -16.24 -5.56 -6.12
CA VAL A 181 -15.06 -6.34 -5.74
C VAL A 181 -15.54 -7.60 -5.02
N ASN A 182 -15.19 -8.77 -5.55
CA ASN A 182 -15.50 -10.05 -4.92
C ASN A 182 -14.25 -10.58 -4.20
N LEU A 183 -14.38 -10.87 -2.91
CA LEU A 183 -13.27 -11.25 -2.03
C LEU A 183 -13.13 -12.77 -1.88
N GLY A 184 -13.89 -13.57 -2.63
CA GLY A 184 -13.79 -15.02 -2.63
C GLY A 184 -14.11 -15.62 -1.25
N GLU A 185 -13.09 -16.19 -0.60
CA GLU A 185 -13.21 -16.73 0.76
C GLU A 185 -13.57 -15.66 1.81
N GLY A 186 -13.42 -14.38 1.46
CA GLY A 186 -13.82 -13.24 2.28
C GLY A 186 -12.72 -12.79 3.23
N VAL A 187 -12.79 -11.53 3.63
CA VAL A 187 -11.88 -10.93 4.61
C VAL A 187 -12.54 -11.02 5.98
N ASP A 188 -11.85 -11.60 6.96
CA ASP A 188 -12.37 -11.70 8.32
C ASP A 188 -12.64 -10.33 8.90
N LEU A 189 -13.78 -10.19 9.58
CA LEU A 189 -14.02 -9.03 10.41
C LEU A 189 -13.11 -9.11 11.65
N PRO A 190 -12.58 -7.97 12.13
CA PRO A 190 -11.85 -7.91 13.39
C PRO A 190 -12.68 -8.51 14.52
N CYS A 191 -12.14 -9.52 15.20
CA CYS A 191 -12.73 -10.04 16.44
C CYS A 191 -12.43 -9.05 17.57
N SER A 192 -13.36 -8.85 18.51
CA SER A 192 -13.28 -7.85 19.59
C SER A 192 -12.18 -8.08 20.64
N ASP A 193 -11.28 -9.05 20.45
CA ASP A 193 -10.30 -9.46 21.46
C ASP A 193 -8.92 -8.84 21.25
N SER A 194 -8.85 -7.55 20.90
CA SER A 194 -7.62 -6.77 21.10
C SER A 194 -7.89 -5.55 21.97
N GLU A 195 -7.73 -5.74 23.28
CA GLU A 195 -7.17 -4.70 24.14
C GLU A 195 -5.80 -4.27 23.58
N ALA A 196 -5.81 -3.17 22.83
CA ALA A 196 -4.73 -2.21 22.55
C ALA A 196 -5.31 -1.37 21.40
N PHE A 197 -5.47 -0.06 21.48
CA PHE A 197 -4.43 0.92 21.71
C PHE A 197 -5.04 2.20 22.30
N GLN A 198 -4.35 2.75 23.31
CA GLN A 198 -4.37 4.18 23.63
C GLN A 198 -3.73 4.97 22.50
#